data_AF-A0A397U563-F1
#
_entry.id   AF-A0A397U563-F1
#
_cell.length_a   1.000
_cell.length_b   1.000
_cell.length_c   1.000
_cell.angle_alpha   90.00
_cell.angle_beta   90.00
_cell.angle_gamma   90.00
#
_symmetry.space_group_name_H-M   'P 1'
#
loop_
_entity.id
_entity.type
_entity.pdbx_description
1 polymer ?
#
loop_
_entity_poly.entity_id
_entity_poly.type
_entity_poly.pdbx_seq_one_letter_code
_entity_poly.pdbx_strand_id
1 'polypeptide(L)'
;MKVLELKDNPSSRDYAIRQSTLDALKTENSQLLAKLKELQKTLENNHTTQVETIDGTDDTAIDVIPIQSFTNLENENKQLLEQIAEKEKRISRLKEVWKTKAQEYREAVYSLLGYRFDFLENGRVRLTSMYSEQDDQSFVFTSDENDCGTMQLVGGNSEFIKSLDHLIKFWVVERSSIPCFLSSLTVKLFENTTSGPVGRDMDMSICSTANQVE
;
A
#
# COMPACT_ATOMS: atom_id res chain seq x y z
N MET A 1 -1.71 8.51 48.28
CA MET A 1 -2.32 7.94 47.06
C MET A 1 -1.23 7.20 46.29
N LYS A 2 -1.41 5.91 45.99
CA LYS A 2 -0.45 5.12 45.19
C LYS A 2 -1.08 4.97 43.80
N VAL A 3 -0.51 5.64 42.81
CA VAL A 3 -1.01 5.59 41.43
C VAL A 3 -0.49 4.28 40.81
N LEU A 4 -1.40 3.42 40.38
CA LEU A 4 -1.06 2.21 39.62
C LEU A 4 -0.87 2.61 38.16
N GLU A 5 0.35 2.50 37.66
CA GLU A 5 0.65 2.66 36.25
C GLU A 5 0.97 1.31 35.60
N LEU A 6 0.57 1.16 34.35
CA LEU A 6 0.97 0.03 33.51
C LEU A 6 2.50 0.08 33.36
N LYS A 7 3.14 -1.07 33.62
CA LYS A 7 4.61 -1.23 33.59
C LYS A 7 5.24 -0.84 32.24
N ASP A 8 4.46 -0.81 31.17
CA ASP A 8 4.87 -0.41 29.82
C ASP A 8 3.91 0.67 29.26
N ASN A 9 3.84 1.81 29.95
CA ASN A 9 3.06 2.97 29.53
C ASN A 9 3.79 3.71 28.39
N PRO A 10 3.12 4.17 27.31
CA PRO A 10 3.71 5.05 26.30
C PRO A 10 4.48 6.24 26.89
N SER A 11 4.01 6.84 27.98
CA SER A 11 4.75 7.91 28.67
C SER A 11 6.09 7.46 29.26
N SER A 12 6.19 6.22 29.74
CA SER A 12 7.43 5.64 30.26
C SER A 12 8.43 5.36 29.13
N ARG A 13 7.95 4.95 27.94
CA ARG A 13 8.79 4.72 26.76
C ARG A 13 9.37 6.04 26.24
N ASP A 14 8.53 7.07 26.13
CA ASP A 14 8.97 8.43 25.77
C ASP A 14 9.99 8.98 26.77
N TYR A 15 9.77 8.77 28.06
CA TYR A 15 10.72 9.19 29.10
C TYR A 15 12.07 8.47 28.97
N ALA A 16 12.06 7.16 28.72
CA ALA A 16 13.28 6.36 28.53
C ALA A 16 14.07 6.81 27.29
N ILE A 17 13.39 7.09 26.18
CA ILE A 17 14.04 7.63 24.96
C ILE A 17 14.68 8.98 25.27
N ARG A 18 13.92 9.91 25.87
CA ARG A 18 14.43 11.26 26.23
C ARG A 18 15.61 11.19 27.18
N GLN A 19 15.56 10.30 28.17
CA GLN A 19 16.65 10.10 29.12
C GLN A 19 17.91 9.58 28.42
N SER A 20 17.76 8.57 27.54
CA SER A 20 18.87 8.06 26.72
C SER A 20 19.47 9.13 25.82
N THR A 21 18.65 9.99 25.19
CA THR A 21 19.11 11.10 24.36
C THR A 21 19.85 12.14 25.19
N LEU A 22 19.33 12.50 26.37
CA LEU A 22 19.99 13.44 27.28
C LEU A 22 21.34 12.92 27.76
N ASP A 23 21.44 11.63 28.08
CA ASP A 23 22.69 11.04 28.53
C ASP A 23 23.72 10.99 27.39
N ALA A 24 23.29 10.67 26.16
CA ALA A 24 24.13 10.77 24.96
C ALA A 24 24.65 12.21 24.74
N LEU A 25 23.77 13.21 24.78
CA LEU A 25 24.15 14.64 24.63
C LEU A 25 25.08 15.13 25.75
N LYS A 26 24.89 14.63 26.99
CA LYS A 26 25.81 14.93 28.10
C LYS A 26 27.18 14.32 27.87
N THR A 27 27.25 13.09 27.39
CA THR A 27 28.52 12.44 27.07
C THR A 27 29.25 13.19 25.94
N GLU A 28 28.54 13.60 24.90
CA GLU A 28 29.09 14.42 23.81
C GLU A 28 29.62 15.76 24.32
N ASN A 29 28.84 16.50 25.11
CA ASN A 29 29.30 17.75 25.72
C ASN A 29 30.58 17.54 26.56
N SER A 30 30.66 16.45 27.33
CA SER A 30 31.84 16.16 28.14
C SER A 30 33.09 15.88 27.28
N GLN A 31 32.93 15.18 26.16
CA GLN A 31 34.01 14.84 25.23
C GLN A 31 34.46 16.06 24.42
N LEU A 32 33.51 16.89 23.96
CA LEU A 32 33.80 18.16 23.29
C LEU A 32 34.55 19.11 24.23
N LEU A 33 34.14 19.20 25.50
CA LEU A 33 34.86 19.99 26.51
C LEU A 33 36.27 19.44 26.77
N ALA A 34 36.46 18.12 26.80
CA ALA A 34 37.78 17.52 26.93
C ALA A 34 38.68 17.86 25.73
N LYS A 35 38.16 17.77 24.51
CA LYS A 35 38.88 18.16 23.29
C LYS A 35 39.21 19.65 23.26
N LEU A 36 38.28 20.53 23.66
CA LEU A 36 38.54 21.97 23.74
C LEU A 36 39.65 22.28 24.75
N LYS A 37 39.68 21.61 25.91
CA LYS A 37 40.76 21.74 26.88
C LYS A 37 42.11 21.25 26.33
N GLU A 38 42.11 20.16 25.58
CA GLU A 38 43.32 19.62 24.93
C GLU A 38 43.85 20.55 23.84
N LEU A 39 42.96 21.11 23.01
CA LEU A 39 43.30 22.13 22.02
C LEU A 39 43.80 23.42 22.66
N GLN A 40 43.15 23.90 23.74
CA GLN A 40 43.61 25.05 24.52
C GLN A 40 45.00 24.81 25.10
N LYS A 41 45.26 23.64 25.68
CA LYS A 41 46.59 23.28 26.20
C LYS A 41 47.64 23.23 25.10
N THR A 42 47.27 22.73 23.90
CA THR A 42 48.17 22.70 22.74
C THR A 42 48.47 24.12 22.24
N LEU A 43 47.47 25.00 22.23
CA LEU A 43 47.65 26.43 21.92
C LEU A 43 48.52 27.16 22.96
N GLU A 44 48.32 26.91 24.26
CA GLU A 44 49.12 27.49 25.35
C GLU A 44 50.59 27.01 25.32
N ASN A 45 50.80 25.73 25.02
CA ASN A 45 52.15 25.17 24.85
C ASN A 45 52.85 25.73 23.60
N ASN A 46 52.10 25.97 22.52
CA ASN A 46 52.60 26.64 21.33
C ASN A 46 52.88 28.13 21.57
N HIS A 47 52.16 28.79 22.50
CA HIS A 47 52.40 30.20 22.82
C HIS A 47 53.64 30.41 23.72
N THR A 48 54.04 29.40 24.50
CA THR A 48 55.25 29.46 25.35
C THR A 48 56.55 29.20 24.56
N THR A 49 56.45 28.75 23.30
CA THR A 49 57.61 28.44 22.44
C THR A 49 57.78 29.42 21.27
N GLN A 50 56.91 30.43 21.13
CA GLN A 50 56.99 31.38 20.01
C GLN A 50 57.69 32.70 20.38
N VAL A 51 59.00 32.62 20.57
CA VAL A 51 59.93 33.61 20.03
C VAL A 51 61.05 32.84 19.33
N GLU A 52 60.80 32.42 18.09
CA GLU A 52 61.76 32.39 16.97
C GLU A 52 61.19 31.58 15.77
N THR A 53 60.99 32.33 14.67
CA THR A 53 61.21 31.96 13.26
C THR A 53 60.49 30.78 12.57
N ILE A 54 59.71 31.18 11.55
CA ILE A 54 59.76 30.77 10.11
C ILE A 54 59.16 29.42 9.66
N ASP A 55 58.38 29.54 8.58
CA ASP A 55 57.98 28.59 7.54
C ASP A 55 57.08 27.38 7.84
N GLY A 56 55.89 27.45 7.22
CA GLY A 56 55.49 26.49 6.20
C GLY A 56 55.07 25.10 6.68
N THR A 57 53.75 24.83 6.67
CA THR A 57 53.12 23.64 6.07
C THR A 57 51.63 23.57 6.44
N ASP A 58 50.81 24.13 5.56
CA ASP A 58 49.34 24.04 5.55
C ASP A 58 48.86 22.64 5.13
N ASP A 59 49.16 21.57 5.90
CA ASP A 59 48.86 20.20 5.39
C ASP A 59 48.31 19.18 6.41
N THR A 60 47.72 19.61 7.53
CA THR A 60 46.97 18.69 8.41
C THR A 60 45.75 19.33 9.06
N ALA A 61 44.91 20.00 8.27
CA ALA A 61 43.48 20.00 8.57
C ALA A 61 42.93 18.59 8.30
N ILE A 62 43.40 17.61 9.08
CA ILE A 62 42.73 16.31 9.16
C ILE A 62 41.36 16.68 9.72
N ASP A 63 40.34 16.64 8.87
CA ASP A 63 38.93 16.75 9.24
C ASP A 63 38.59 15.54 10.11
N VAL A 64 39.08 15.55 11.35
CA VAL A 64 38.92 14.48 12.32
C VAL A 64 37.48 14.56 12.80
N ILE A 65 36.60 13.90 12.06
CA ILE A 65 35.22 13.67 12.47
C ILE A 65 35.28 13.04 13.87
N PRO A 66 34.66 13.66 14.90
CA PRO A 66 34.62 13.07 16.22
C PRO A 66 34.05 11.66 16.14
N ILE A 67 34.77 10.66 16.68
CA ILE A 67 34.36 9.24 16.72
C ILE A 67 32.93 9.08 17.25
N GLN A 68 32.51 10.01 18.09
CA GLN A 68 31.23 10.00 18.79
C GLN A 68 30.09 10.52 17.90
N SER A 69 30.37 11.50 17.04
CA SER A 69 29.46 11.90 15.95
C SER A 69 29.29 10.73 14.98
N PHE A 70 30.37 10.00 14.64
CA PHE A 70 30.28 8.80 13.81
C PHE A 70 29.42 7.70 14.45
N THR A 71 29.60 7.40 15.75
CA THR A 71 28.76 6.40 16.45
C THR A 71 27.31 6.84 16.60
N ASN A 72 27.05 8.14 16.75
CA ASN A 72 25.69 8.68 16.78
C ASN A 72 25.01 8.51 15.42
N LEU A 73 25.71 8.81 14.34
CA LEU A 73 25.23 8.58 12.97
C LEU A 73 24.98 7.08 12.71
N GLU A 74 25.87 6.20 13.16
CA GLU A 74 25.69 4.74 13.02
C GLU A 74 24.45 4.25 13.78
N ASN A 75 24.24 4.73 15.01
CA ASN A 75 23.06 4.41 15.80
C ASN A 75 21.77 4.97 15.18
N GLU A 76 21.80 6.19 14.66
CA GLU A 76 20.67 6.80 13.95
C GLU A 76 20.35 6.02 12.68
N ASN A 77 21.36 5.63 11.91
CA ASN A 77 21.18 4.82 10.70
C ASN A 77 20.54 3.47 11.04
N LYS A 78 21.00 2.82 12.11
CA LYS A 78 20.39 1.58 12.61
C LYS A 78 18.92 1.78 13.03
N GLN A 79 18.61 2.85 13.75
CA GLN A 79 17.23 3.18 14.13
C GLN A 79 16.34 3.45 12.91
N LEU A 80 16.86 4.16 11.91
CA LEU A 80 16.15 4.41 10.65
C LEU A 80 15.90 3.11 9.89
N LEU A 81 16.87 2.20 9.83
CA LEU A 81 16.70 0.88 9.23
C LEU A 81 15.64 0.04 9.96
N GLU A 82 15.63 0.07 11.29
CA GLU A 82 14.60 -0.58 12.09
C GLU A 82 13.20 0.00 11.82
N GLN A 83 13.09 1.34 11.72
CA GLN A 83 11.82 2.00 11.35
C GLN A 83 11.37 1.67 9.93
N ILE A 84 12.29 1.56 8.97
CA ILE A 84 11.98 1.14 7.60
C ILE A 84 11.43 -0.29 7.63
N ALA A 85 12.12 -1.21 8.30
CA ALA A 85 11.67 -2.59 8.44
C ALA A 85 10.28 -2.70 9.10
N GLU A 86 10.01 -1.88 10.12
CA GLU A 86 8.69 -1.82 10.76
C GLU A 86 7.61 -1.29 9.80
N LYS A 87 7.90 -0.22 9.06
CA LYS A 87 6.98 0.35 8.07
C LYS A 87 6.72 -0.62 6.92
N GLU A 88 7.74 -1.29 6.40
CA GLU A 88 7.60 -2.31 5.36
C GLU A 88 6.74 -3.48 5.83
N LYS A 89 6.95 -3.96 7.07
CA LYS A 89 6.13 -5.00 7.69
C LYS A 89 4.67 -4.56 7.80
N ARG A 90 4.43 -3.29 8.18
CA ARG A 90 3.08 -2.72 8.24
C ARG A 90 2.42 -2.65 6.87
N ILE A 91 3.17 -2.23 5.84
CA ILE A 91 2.70 -2.17 4.45
C ILE A 91 2.35 -3.57 3.95
N SER A 92 3.20 -4.56 4.23
CA SER A 92 2.97 -5.96 3.82
C SER A 92 1.68 -6.52 4.43
N ARG A 93 1.48 -6.32 5.73
CA ARG A 93 0.23 -6.70 6.42
C ARG A 93 -0.98 -5.97 5.85
N LEU A 94 -0.84 -4.68 5.56
CA LEU A 94 -1.92 -3.90 4.98
C LEU A 94 -2.30 -4.45 3.60
N LYS A 95 -1.32 -4.77 2.74
CA LYS A 95 -1.54 -5.39 1.43
C LYS A 95 -2.26 -6.74 1.55
N GLU A 96 -1.91 -7.56 2.53
CA GLU A 96 -2.57 -8.84 2.79
C GLU A 96 -4.03 -8.64 3.17
N VAL A 97 -4.33 -7.75 4.12
CA VAL A 97 -5.70 -7.43 4.54
C VAL A 97 -6.52 -6.87 3.37
N TRP A 98 -5.93 -5.96 2.59
CA TRP A 98 -6.59 -5.40 1.40
C TRP A 98 -6.87 -6.47 0.35
N LYS A 99 -5.95 -7.41 0.13
CA LYS A 99 -6.16 -8.54 -0.80
C LYS A 99 -7.34 -9.40 -0.34
N THR A 100 -7.41 -9.75 0.94
CA THR A 100 -8.52 -10.53 1.50
C THR A 100 -9.84 -9.77 1.39
N LYS A 101 -9.88 -8.49 1.77
CA LYS A 101 -11.11 -7.67 1.65
C LYS A 101 -11.54 -7.43 0.20
N ALA A 102 -10.59 -7.23 -0.72
CA ALA A 102 -10.90 -7.12 -2.14
C ALA A 102 -11.45 -8.43 -2.71
N GLN A 103 -10.96 -9.59 -2.23
CA GLN A 103 -11.49 -10.89 -2.61
C GLN A 103 -12.91 -11.10 -2.05
N GLU A 104 -13.14 -10.84 -0.76
CA GLU A 104 -14.48 -10.89 -0.16
C GLU A 104 -15.47 -9.99 -0.92
N TYR A 105 -15.03 -8.77 -1.29
CA TYR A 105 -15.84 -7.85 -2.09
C TYR A 105 -16.17 -8.42 -3.47
N ARG A 106 -15.17 -8.98 -4.18
CA ARG A 106 -15.38 -9.59 -5.51
C ARG A 106 -16.34 -10.77 -5.44
N GLU A 107 -16.23 -11.60 -4.40
CA GLU A 107 -17.12 -12.74 -4.17
C GLU A 107 -18.55 -12.29 -3.84
N ALA A 108 -18.72 -11.25 -3.01
CA ALA A 108 -20.03 -10.68 -2.70
C ALA A 108 -20.70 -10.08 -3.95
N VAL A 109 -19.95 -9.33 -4.76
CA VAL A 109 -20.44 -8.77 -6.04
C VAL A 109 -20.81 -9.89 -7.02
N TYR A 110 -19.99 -10.93 -7.11
CA TYR A 110 -20.27 -12.09 -7.96
C TYR A 110 -21.55 -12.82 -7.52
N SER A 111 -21.74 -13.02 -6.21
CA SER A 111 -22.94 -13.66 -5.67
C SER A 111 -24.20 -12.83 -5.84
N LEU A 112 -24.11 -11.49 -5.81
CA LEU A 112 -25.28 -10.60 -5.89
C LEU A 112 -25.68 -10.27 -7.32
N LEU A 113 -24.71 -9.87 -8.15
CA LEU A 113 -24.94 -9.42 -9.52
C LEU A 113 -24.75 -10.51 -10.56
N GLY A 114 -24.09 -11.62 -10.20
CA GLY A 114 -23.76 -12.69 -11.14
C GLY A 114 -22.64 -12.31 -12.12
N TYR A 115 -21.84 -11.28 -11.82
CA TYR A 115 -20.73 -10.84 -12.68
C TYR A 115 -19.40 -10.88 -11.93
N ARG A 116 -18.38 -11.45 -12.57
CA ARG A 116 -16.99 -11.48 -12.09
C ARG A 116 -16.23 -10.30 -12.69
N PHE A 117 -15.54 -9.55 -11.84
CA PHE A 117 -14.76 -8.37 -12.22
C PHE A 117 -13.26 -8.68 -12.14
N ASP A 118 -12.61 -8.65 -13.30
CA ASP A 118 -11.16 -8.79 -13.44
C ASP A 118 -10.55 -7.47 -13.92
N PHE A 119 -9.69 -6.87 -13.10
CA PHE A 119 -9.00 -5.62 -13.42
C PHE A 119 -7.71 -5.93 -14.20
N LEU A 120 -7.59 -5.40 -15.42
CA LEU A 120 -6.39 -5.50 -16.25
C LEU A 120 -5.47 -4.29 -16.03
N GLU A 121 -4.21 -4.42 -16.43
CA GLU A 121 -3.13 -3.45 -16.19
C GLU A 121 -3.39 -2.06 -16.78
N ASN A 122 -4.27 -1.96 -17.77
CA ASN A 122 -4.53 -0.72 -18.52
C ASN A 122 -5.73 0.07 -17.95
N GLY A 123 -6.16 -0.21 -16.71
CA GLY A 123 -7.40 0.33 -16.14
C GLY A 123 -8.67 -0.23 -16.79
N ARG A 124 -8.52 -1.26 -17.64
CA ARG A 124 -9.64 -1.94 -18.29
C ARG A 124 -10.23 -2.96 -17.33
N VAL A 125 -11.56 -3.06 -17.33
CA VAL A 125 -12.27 -4.02 -16.47
C VAL A 125 -12.89 -5.08 -17.35
N ARG A 126 -12.49 -6.34 -17.16
CA ARG A 126 -13.16 -7.48 -17.78
C ARG A 126 -14.29 -7.95 -16.87
N LEU A 127 -15.50 -8.02 -17.43
CA LEU A 127 -16.67 -8.63 -16.81
C LEU A 127 -16.92 -9.99 -17.44
N THR A 128 -17.03 -11.01 -16.61
CA THR A 128 -17.45 -12.35 -17.03
C THR A 128 -18.76 -12.68 -16.34
N SER A 129 -19.77 -13.10 -17.11
CA SER A 129 -21.08 -13.48 -16.57
C SER A 129 -21.01 -14.84 -15.88
N MET A 130 -21.77 -15.04 -14.80
CA MET A 130 -21.93 -16.33 -14.13
C MET A 130 -22.55 -17.39 -15.03
N TYR A 131 -23.38 -16.96 -15.99
CA TYR A 131 -24.12 -17.84 -16.90
C TYR A 131 -23.35 -18.16 -18.19
N SER A 132 -22.08 -17.75 -18.30
CA SER A 132 -21.28 -18.07 -19.48
C SER A 132 -20.91 -19.56 -19.49
N GLU A 133 -21.35 -20.29 -20.52
CA GLU A 133 -21.01 -21.71 -20.69
C GLU A 133 -19.51 -21.94 -20.93
N GLN A 134 -18.84 -20.94 -21.51
CA GLN A 134 -17.39 -20.87 -21.72
C GLN A 134 -16.88 -19.48 -21.28
N ASP A 135 -15.62 -19.39 -20.79
CA ASP A 135 -14.90 -18.12 -20.51
C ASP A 135 -14.81 -17.18 -21.71
N ASP A 136 -15.34 -17.59 -22.86
CA ASP A 136 -15.45 -16.81 -24.08
C ASP A 136 -16.49 -15.70 -23.99
N GLN A 137 -17.42 -15.67 -23.03
CA GLN A 137 -18.39 -14.56 -22.92
C GLN A 137 -17.92 -13.51 -21.91
N SER A 138 -16.82 -12.83 -22.24
CA SER A 138 -16.26 -11.74 -21.44
C SER A 138 -16.40 -10.38 -22.13
N PHE A 139 -16.62 -9.35 -21.33
CA PHE A 139 -16.78 -7.97 -21.78
C PHE A 139 -15.65 -7.13 -21.23
N VAL A 140 -14.99 -6.31 -22.04
CA VAL A 140 -13.91 -5.43 -21.55
C VAL A 140 -14.36 -3.99 -21.62
N PHE A 141 -14.51 -3.37 -20.45
CA PHE A 141 -14.83 -1.96 -20.32
C PHE A 141 -13.54 -1.16 -20.30
N THR A 142 -13.50 -0.12 -21.14
CA THR A 142 -12.42 0.85 -21.18
C THR A 142 -12.95 2.19 -20.68
N SER A 143 -12.52 2.62 -19.50
CA SER A 143 -12.77 3.98 -19.03
C SER A 143 -11.71 4.88 -19.66
N ASP A 144 -12.11 5.69 -20.65
CA ASP A 144 -11.24 6.75 -21.16
C ASP A 144 -11.30 7.98 -20.23
N GLU A 145 -10.36 8.92 -20.37
CA GLU A 145 -10.17 10.11 -19.50
C GLU A 145 -11.42 10.98 -19.30
N ASN A 146 -12.47 10.78 -20.10
CA ASN A 146 -13.73 11.52 -20.05
C ASN A 146 -14.86 10.84 -19.25
N ASP A 147 -14.57 9.81 -18.43
CA ASP A 147 -15.54 9.11 -17.58
C ASP A 147 -16.69 8.41 -18.37
N CYS A 148 -16.60 8.43 -19.70
CA CYS A 148 -17.45 7.68 -20.61
C CYS A 148 -16.82 6.30 -20.80
N GLY A 149 -17.17 5.36 -19.92
CA GLY A 149 -16.81 3.95 -20.07
C GLY A 149 -17.29 3.41 -21.42
N THR A 150 -16.39 3.34 -22.40
CA THR A 150 -16.68 2.73 -23.69
C THR A 150 -16.56 1.22 -23.50
N MET A 151 -17.66 0.50 -23.77
CA MET A 151 -17.68 -0.95 -23.66
C MET A 151 -17.11 -1.56 -24.95
N GLN A 152 -16.03 -2.33 -24.85
CA GLN A 152 -15.52 -3.16 -25.94
C GLN A 152 -15.84 -4.63 -25.63
N LEU A 153 -16.62 -5.27 -26.51
CA LEU A 153 -16.78 -6.72 -26.42
C LEU A 153 -15.46 -7.38 -26.83
N VAL A 154 -14.77 -7.99 -25.88
CA VAL A 154 -13.53 -8.74 -26.14
C VAL A 154 -13.75 -10.13 -25.56
N GLY A 155 -14.17 -11.04 -26.43
CA GLY A 155 -14.59 -12.38 -26.06
C GLY A 155 -16.03 -12.62 -26.50
N GLY A 156 -16.21 -13.63 -27.34
CA GLY A 156 -17.52 -14.18 -27.65
C GLY A 156 -17.51 -14.89 -29.00
N ASN A 157 -18.26 -15.97 -29.11
CA ASN A 157 -18.59 -16.54 -30.41
C ASN A 157 -19.24 -15.44 -31.27
N SER A 158 -18.81 -15.28 -32.53
CA SER A 158 -19.25 -14.19 -33.42
C SER A 158 -20.78 -14.08 -33.53
N GLU A 159 -21.48 -15.20 -33.39
CA GLU A 159 -22.94 -15.29 -33.40
C GLU A 159 -23.59 -14.68 -32.15
N PHE A 160 -23.00 -14.91 -30.97
CA PHE A 160 -23.46 -14.32 -29.72
C PHE A 160 -23.33 -12.79 -29.75
N ILE A 161 -22.19 -12.29 -30.25
CA ILE A 161 -21.93 -10.85 -30.42
C ILE A 161 -22.96 -10.22 -31.35
N LYS A 162 -23.26 -10.86 -32.48
CA LYS A 162 -24.31 -10.41 -33.41
C LYS A 162 -25.69 -10.37 -32.75
N SER A 163 -26.00 -11.35 -31.89
CA SER A 163 -27.28 -11.38 -31.16
C SER A 163 -27.43 -10.25 -30.13
N LEU A 164 -26.30 -9.68 -29.67
CA LEU A 164 -26.25 -8.59 -28.71
C LEU A 164 -26.12 -7.22 -29.37
N ASP A 165 -25.76 -7.14 -30.66
CA ASP A 165 -25.56 -5.89 -31.39
C ASP A 165 -26.76 -4.93 -31.27
N HIS A 166 -27.99 -5.46 -31.40
CA HIS A 166 -29.20 -4.66 -31.22
C HIS A 166 -29.35 -4.14 -29.79
N LEU A 167 -29.04 -4.97 -28.80
CA LEU A 167 -29.13 -4.62 -27.38
C LEU A 167 -28.07 -3.60 -26.98
N ILE A 168 -26.86 -3.72 -27.54
CA ILE A 168 -25.75 -2.77 -27.35
C ILE A 168 -26.10 -1.42 -27.97
N LYS A 169 -26.59 -1.40 -29.22
CA LYS A 169 -27.02 -0.15 -29.87
C LYS A 169 -28.09 0.57 -29.05
N PHE A 170 -29.12 -0.15 -28.62
CA PHE A 170 -30.24 0.44 -27.89
C PHE A 170 -29.86 0.94 -26.48
N TRP A 171 -29.08 0.19 -25.71
CA TRP A 171 -28.78 0.57 -24.32
C TRP A 171 -27.48 1.35 -24.14
N VAL A 172 -26.45 1.01 -24.91
CA VAL A 172 -25.11 1.60 -24.77
C VAL A 172 -24.93 2.80 -25.70
N VAL A 173 -25.41 2.74 -26.95
CA VAL A 173 -25.22 3.85 -27.92
C VAL A 173 -26.31 4.91 -27.80
N GLU A 174 -27.58 4.51 -27.75
CA GLU A 174 -28.70 5.48 -27.71
C GLU A 174 -28.95 6.05 -26.32
N ARG A 175 -28.72 5.26 -25.26
CA ARG A 175 -29.09 5.61 -23.88
C ARG A 175 -27.91 5.71 -22.92
N SER A 176 -26.69 5.36 -23.35
CA SER A 176 -25.47 5.40 -22.55
C SER A 176 -25.60 4.76 -21.15
N SER A 177 -26.42 3.70 -21.03
CA SER A 177 -26.76 3.08 -19.75
C SER A 177 -26.31 1.62 -19.69
N ILE A 178 -25.09 1.42 -19.19
CA ILE A 178 -24.48 0.09 -18.97
C ILE A 178 -25.27 -0.78 -17.97
N PRO A 179 -25.82 -0.27 -16.85
CA PRO A 179 -26.57 -1.11 -15.91
C PRO A 179 -27.83 -1.74 -16.51
N CYS A 180 -28.52 -1.00 -17.39
CA CYS A 180 -29.70 -1.51 -18.09
C CYS A 180 -29.34 -2.56 -19.16
N PHE A 181 -28.19 -2.38 -19.80
CA PHE A 181 -27.64 -3.38 -20.71
C PHE A 181 -27.31 -4.69 -19.96
N LEU A 182 -26.57 -4.62 -18.85
CA LEU A 182 -26.17 -5.79 -18.07
C LEU A 182 -27.37 -6.55 -17.49
N SER A 183 -28.38 -5.85 -16.98
CA SER A 183 -29.61 -6.50 -16.49
C SER A 183 -30.35 -7.24 -17.61
N SER A 184 -30.55 -6.60 -18.77
CA SER A 184 -31.18 -7.23 -19.93
C SER A 184 -30.38 -8.44 -20.44
N LEU A 185 -29.04 -8.33 -20.43
CA LEU A 185 -28.13 -9.40 -20.80
C LEU A 185 -28.19 -10.57 -19.81
N THR A 186 -28.27 -10.28 -18.52
CA THR A 186 -28.37 -11.31 -17.46
C THR A 186 -29.61 -12.16 -17.67
N VAL A 187 -30.76 -11.53 -17.94
CA VAL A 187 -32.01 -12.24 -18.24
C VAL A 187 -31.86 -13.12 -19.48
N LYS A 188 -31.31 -12.56 -20.57
CA LYS A 188 -31.11 -13.31 -21.83
C LYS A 188 -30.18 -14.50 -21.66
N LEU A 189 -29.11 -14.36 -20.89
CA LEU A 189 -28.18 -15.45 -20.59
C LEU A 189 -28.83 -16.51 -19.70
N PHE A 190 -29.57 -16.09 -18.68
CA PHE A 190 -30.31 -16.99 -17.80
C PHE A 190 -31.33 -17.86 -18.55
N GLU A 191 -32.09 -17.27 -19.48
CA GLU A 191 -33.06 -17.99 -20.32
C GLU A 191 -32.38 -19.03 -21.22
N ASN A 192 -31.22 -18.69 -21.80
CA ASN A 192 -30.45 -19.60 -22.64
C ASN A 192 -29.87 -20.77 -21.82
N THR A 193 -29.31 -20.49 -20.63
CA THR A 193 -28.77 -21.54 -19.76
C THR A 193 -29.86 -22.45 -19.20
N THR A 194 -31.03 -21.90 -18.84
CA THR A 194 -32.16 -22.68 -18.31
C THR A 194 -32.82 -23.56 -19.38
N SER A 195 -32.68 -23.19 -20.66
CA SER A 195 -33.19 -23.97 -21.79
C SER A 195 -32.21 -25.05 -22.29
N GLY A 196 -30.98 -25.10 -21.77
CA GLY A 196 -29.94 -26.08 -22.13
C GLY A 196 -29.95 -27.33 -21.22
N PRO A 197 -29.59 -28.52 -21.72
CA PRO A 197 -29.71 -29.78 -20.97
C PRO A 197 -28.47 -30.08 -20.14
N VAL A 198 -27.98 -29.17 -19.29
CA VAL A 198 -27.00 -29.54 -18.24
C VAL A 198 -27.23 -28.65 -17.03
N GLY A 199 -27.95 -29.18 -16.06
CA GLY A 199 -27.85 -28.71 -14.68
C GLY A 199 -26.40 -28.86 -14.24
N ARG A 200 -25.70 -27.73 -14.09
CA ARG A 200 -24.71 -27.67 -13.02
C ARG A 200 -25.53 -27.46 -11.75
N ASP A 201 -25.44 -28.42 -10.84
CA ASP A 201 -25.67 -28.19 -9.42
C ASP A 201 -24.81 -26.98 -9.00
N MET A 202 -25.34 -25.79 -9.21
CA MET A 202 -24.80 -24.59 -8.58
C MET A 202 -25.38 -24.61 -7.19
N ASP A 203 -24.54 -25.10 -6.29
CA ASP A 203 -24.71 -25.07 -4.84
C ASP A 203 -24.76 -23.59 -4.39
N MET A 204 -25.82 -22.90 -4.80
CA MET A 204 -26.32 -21.71 -4.13
C MET A 204 -27.02 -22.19 -2.86
N SER A 205 -26.22 -22.75 -1.97
CA SER A 205 -26.49 -22.68 -0.54
C SER A 205 -26.39 -21.20 -0.14
N ILE A 206 -27.39 -20.42 -0.57
CA ILE A 206 -27.68 -19.12 0.01
C ILE A 206 -28.00 -19.48 1.46
N CYS A 207 -27.03 -19.29 2.35
CA CYS A 207 -27.25 -19.36 3.78
C CYS A 207 -28.20 -18.20 4.11
N SER A 208 -29.49 -18.41 3.84
CA SER A 208 -30.58 -17.51 4.16
C SER A 208 -30.76 -17.53 5.67
N THR A 209 -29.80 -16.94 6.37
CA THR A 209 -30.04 -16.34 7.67
C THR A 209 -30.40 -14.88 7.39
N ALA A 210 -31.56 -14.70 6.77
CA ALA A 210 -32.29 -13.46 6.89
C ALA A 210 -32.69 -13.33 8.38
N ASN A 211 -31.78 -12.80 9.19
CA ASN A 211 -32.11 -12.32 10.53
C ASN A 211 -33.07 -11.14 10.35
N GLN A 212 -34.37 -11.44 10.39
CA GLN A 212 -35.37 -10.45 10.72
C GLN A 212 -35.10 -10.02 12.16
N VAL A 213 -34.52 -8.84 12.32
CA VAL A 213 -34.47 -8.14 13.60
C VAL A 213 -35.73 -7.29 13.64
N GLU A 214 -36.70 -7.69 14.46
CA GLU A 214 -37.72 -6.80 15.04
C GLU A 214 -37.09 -5.93 16.14
#